data_AF-A0A651E2I1-F1
#
_entry.id   AF-A0A651E2I1-F1
#
_cell.length_a   1.000
_cell.length_b   1.000
_cell.length_c   1.000
_cell.angle_alpha   90.00
_cell.angle_beta   90.00
_cell.angle_gamma   90.00
#
_symmetry.space_group_name_H-M   'P 1'
#
loop_
_entity.id
_entity.type
_entity.pdbx_description
1 polymer ?
#
loop_
_entity_poly.entity_id
_entity_poly.type
_entity_poly.pdbx_seq_one_letter_code
_entity_poly.pdbx_strand_id
1 'polypeptide(L)'
;MEFSSSFRAKPIDRLVQPTGGIIMIVYSLLMPTLPMEMRLFLIAVGAIAIVFGLLYHLHKVFKIYDDRFAFKKTPVSPSLKFRYEDIESVERVGGSKLKVLHMHDGETKRRTLYIGMLSKDERDKLIEQLGNRIPAMPNKDE
;
A
#
# COMPACT_ATOMS: atom_id res chain seq x y z
N MET A 1 -18.71 11.58 -1.30
CA MET A 1 -17.41 11.73 -0.61
C MET A 1 -16.39 12.06 -1.67
N GLU A 2 -15.93 13.29 -1.69
CA GLU A 2 -14.96 13.74 -2.68
C GLU A 2 -13.61 13.09 -2.38
N PHE A 3 -12.99 12.59 -3.45
CA PHE A 3 -11.74 11.87 -3.38
C PHE A 3 -10.64 12.89 -3.65
N SER A 4 -9.86 13.24 -2.64
CA SER A 4 -8.86 14.28 -2.81
C SER A 4 -7.55 13.75 -3.40
N SER A 5 -7.03 12.62 -2.92
CA SER A 5 -5.78 12.07 -3.44
C SER A 5 -5.53 10.60 -3.06
N SER A 6 -4.54 9.99 -3.71
CA SER A 6 -4.04 8.67 -3.35
C SER A 6 -2.58 8.47 -3.71
N PHE A 7 -1.86 7.76 -2.85
CA PHE A 7 -0.43 7.49 -2.99
C PHE A 7 -0.19 6.00 -3.18
N ARG A 8 0.71 5.65 -4.12
CA ARG A 8 1.03 4.25 -4.46
C ARG A 8 2.44 3.91 -3.97
N ALA A 9 2.68 2.66 -3.60
CA ALA A 9 4.05 2.23 -3.26
C ALA A 9 4.98 2.38 -4.48
N LYS A 10 6.28 2.65 -4.31
CA LYS A 10 7.29 2.76 -5.37
C LYS A 10 7.18 1.64 -6.40
N PRO A 11 7.50 1.92 -7.67
CA PRO A 11 7.57 0.92 -8.72
C PRO A 11 8.87 0.12 -8.63
N ILE A 12 9.07 -0.64 -7.54
CA ILE A 12 10.16 -1.62 -7.51
C ILE A 12 9.49 -2.96 -7.82
N ASP A 13 9.77 -3.49 -9.02
CA ASP A 13 9.40 -4.83 -9.52
C ASP A 13 7.91 -5.10 -9.83
N ARG A 14 7.12 -4.07 -10.15
CA ARG A 14 5.69 -4.21 -10.48
C ARG A 14 5.37 -5.12 -11.67
N LEU A 15 6.33 -5.34 -12.58
CA LEU A 15 6.16 -6.22 -13.74
C LEU A 15 6.83 -7.58 -13.58
N VAL A 16 7.65 -7.79 -12.54
CA VAL A 16 8.39 -9.05 -12.37
C VAL A 16 7.43 -10.21 -12.10
N GLN A 17 6.43 -10.01 -11.23
CA GLN A 17 5.42 -11.03 -10.94
C GLN A 17 4.54 -11.40 -12.15
N PRO A 18 3.90 -10.46 -12.87
CA PRO A 18 3.09 -10.83 -14.03
C PRO A 18 3.93 -11.39 -15.18
N THR A 19 5.13 -10.84 -15.44
CA THR A 19 6.02 -11.38 -16.48
C THR A 19 6.52 -12.78 -16.12
N GLY A 20 6.91 -13.03 -14.87
CA GLY A 20 7.29 -14.36 -14.41
C GLY A 20 6.14 -15.37 -14.49
N GLY A 21 4.91 -14.94 -14.20
CA GLY A 21 3.72 -15.76 -14.36
C GLY A 21 3.43 -16.13 -15.82
N ILE A 22 3.59 -15.18 -16.75
CA ILE A 22 3.47 -15.43 -18.20
C ILE A 22 4.53 -16.44 -18.66
N ILE A 23 5.80 -16.26 -18.26
CA ILE A 23 6.89 -17.17 -18.60
C ILE A 23 6.60 -18.59 -18.10
N MET A 24 6.10 -18.75 -16.87
CA MET A 24 5.71 -20.04 -16.31
C MET A 24 4.62 -20.73 -17.13
N ILE A 25 3.58 -20.00 -17.55
CA ILE A 25 2.51 -20.55 -18.39
C ILE A 25 3.06 -20.99 -19.74
N VAL A 26 3.84 -20.13 -20.41
CA VAL A 26 4.43 -20.43 -21.73
C VAL A 26 5.35 -21.66 -21.63
N TYR A 27 6.22 -21.72 -20.62
CA TYR A 27 7.11 -22.86 -20.38
C TYR A 27 6.34 -24.17 -20.19
N SER A 28 5.24 -24.12 -19.43
CA SER A 28 4.40 -25.30 -19.16
C SER A 28 3.69 -25.82 -20.40
N LEU A 29 3.29 -24.93 -21.30
CA LEU A 29 2.64 -25.29 -22.57
C LEU A 29 3.64 -25.86 -23.59
N LEU A 30 4.89 -25.40 -23.57
CA LEU A 30 5.94 -25.81 -24.51
C LEU A 30 6.68 -27.11 -24.11
N MET A 31 6.39 -27.67 -22.94
CA MET A 31 7.04 -28.87 -22.41
C MET A 31 6.12 -30.11 -22.53
N PRO A 32 6.09 -30.79 -23.70
CA PRO A 32 5.23 -31.95 -23.94
C PRO A 32 5.60 -33.20 -23.11
N THR A 33 6.75 -33.19 -22.44
CA THR A 33 7.24 -34.26 -21.57
C THR A 33 6.72 -34.15 -20.13
N LEU A 34 6.18 -32.99 -19.73
CA LEU A 34 5.63 -32.82 -18.38
C LEU A 34 4.31 -33.58 -18.23
N PRO A 35 4.09 -34.29 -17.12
CA PRO A 35 2.80 -34.84 -16.77
C PRO A 35 1.71 -33.76 -16.76
N MET A 36 0.49 -34.12 -17.16
CA MET A 36 -0.62 -33.16 -17.29
C MET A 36 -0.91 -32.43 -15.96
N GLU A 37 -0.82 -33.13 -14.83
CA GLU A 37 -0.98 -32.56 -13.49
C GLU A 37 0.05 -31.45 -13.19
N MET A 38 1.32 -31.67 -13.53
CA MET A 38 2.37 -30.67 -13.33
C MET A 38 2.17 -29.44 -14.23
N ARG A 39 1.70 -29.63 -15.47
CA ARG A 39 1.38 -28.49 -16.35
C ARG A 39 0.26 -27.65 -15.78
N LEU A 40 -0.82 -28.28 -15.33
CA LEU A 40 -1.96 -27.58 -14.72
C LEU A 40 -1.53 -26.83 -13.46
N PHE A 41 -0.69 -27.45 -12.63
CA PHE A 41 -0.13 -26.79 -11.44
C PHE A 41 0.68 -25.54 -11.79
N LEU A 42 1.62 -25.63 -12.75
CA LEU A 42 2.44 -24.50 -13.15
C LEU A 42 1.63 -23.38 -13.82
N ILE A 43 0.61 -23.73 -14.62
CA ILE A 43 -0.33 -22.77 -15.20
C ILE A 43 -1.11 -22.05 -14.09
N ALA A 44 -1.60 -22.79 -13.09
CA ALA A 44 -2.31 -22.21 -11.96
C ALA A 44 -1.42 -21.24 -11.15
N VAL A 45 -0.19 -21.64 -10.85
CA VAL A 45 0.79 -20.77 -10.16
C VAL A 45 1.09 -19.52 -11.00
N GLY A 46 1.29 -19.67 -12.30
CA GLY A 46 1.52 -18.55 -13.21
C GLY A 46 0.35 -17.58 -13.28
N ALA A 47 -0.88 -18.10 -13.36
CA ALA A 47 -2.10 -17.30 -13.35
C ALA A 47 -2.27 -16.53 -12.02
N ILE A 48 -2.00 -17.18 -10.89
CA ILE A 48 -2.03 -16.56 -9.56
C ILE A 48 -0.99 -15.43 -9.49
N ALA A 49 0.23 -15.66 -9.98
CA ALA A 49 1.29 -14.64 -9.99
C ALA A 49 0.89 -13.41 -10.82
N ILE A 50 0.21 -13.58 -11.95
CA ILE A 50 -0.33 -12.49 -12.77
C ILE A 50 -1.40 -11.71 -11.99
N VAL A 51 -2.38 -12.40 -11.40
CA VAL A 51 -3.47 -11.77 -10.65
C VAL A 51 -2.93 -10.97 -9.47
N PHE A 52 -2.04 -11.56 -8.66
CA PHE A 52 -1.44 -10.83 -7.54
C PHE A 52 -0.58 -9.67 -8.03
N GLY A 53 0.23 -9.86 -9.08
CA GLY A 53 1.02 -8.78 -9.68
C GLY A 53 0.16 -7.58 -10.09
N LEU A 54 -0.96 -7.83 -10.75
CA LEU A 54 -1.93 -6.79 -11.14
C LEU A 54 -2.62 -6.14 -9.94
N LEU A 55 -3.04 -6.92 -8.94
CA LEU A 55 -3.62 -6.40 -7.72
C LEU A 55 -2.66 -5.47 -6.97
N TYR A 56 -1.39 -5.85 -6.85
CA TYR A 56 -0.35 -5.01 -6.28
C TYR A 56 -0.05 -3.78 -7.15
N HIS A 57 -0.14 -3.89 -8.48
CA HIS A 57 0.06 -2.76 -9.39
C HIS A 57 -1.01 -1.66 -9.23
N LEU A 58 -2.27 -2.06 -9.06
CA LEU A 58 -3.39 -1.13 -8.86
C LEU A 58 -3.55 -0.66 -7.41
N HIS A 59 -2.83 -1.29 -6.48
CA HIS A 59 -2.94 -1.01 -5.06
C HIS A 59 -2.50 0.42 -4.72
N LYS A 60 -3.33 1.07 -3.91
CA LYS A 60 -3.05 2.39 -3.37
C LYS A 60 -2.91 2.26 -1.86
N VAL A 61 -1.74 2.62 -1.35
CA VAL A 61 -1.36 2.40 0.05
C VAL A 61 -2.05 3.41 0.95
N PHE A 62 -2.04 4.68 0.54
CA PHE A 62 -2.71 5.76 1.25
C PHE A 62 -3.79 6.35 0.36
N LYS A 63 -4.95 6.61 0.95
CA LYS A 63 -6.06 7.35 0.32
C LYS A 63 -6.48 8.48 1.27
N ILE A 64 -6.54 9.69 0.76
CA ILE A 64 -6.94 10.88 1.51
C ILE A 64 -8.35 11.27 1.06
N TYR A 65 -9.26 11.37 2.03
CA TYR A 65 -10.62 11.87 1.88
C TYR A 65 -10.76 13.16 2.69
N ASP A 66 -11.89 13.83 2.59
CA ASP A 66 -12.09 15.11 3.27
C ASP A 66 -12.21 14.97 4.79
N ASP A 67 -12.84 13.90 5.25
CA ASP A 67 -13.13 13.61 6.66
C ASP A 67 -12.11 12.68 7.33
N ARG A 68 -11.35 11.95 6.54
CA ARG A 68 -10.47 10.87 7.01
C ARG A 68 -9.36 10.55 6.04
N PHE A 69 -8.34 9.84 6.52
CA PHE A 69 -7.42 9.13 5.66
C PHE A 69 -7.46 7.63 5.92
N ALA A 70 -7.16 6.85 4.88
CA ALA A 70 -7.11 5.41 4.93
C ALA A 70 -5.72 4.91 4.56
N PHE A 71 -5.24 3.94 5.33
CA PHE A 71 -4.00 3.21 5.09
C PHE A 71 -4.29 1.73 4.88
N LYS A 72 -3.70 1.15 3.83
CA LYS A 72 -3.83 -0.27 3.52
C LYS A 72 -2.46 -0.81 3.11
N LYS A 73 -1.86 -1.66 3.96
CA LYS A 73 -0.48 -2.15 3.79
C LYS A 73 -0.31 -2.97 2.51
N THR A 74 -1.23 -3.91 2.28
CA THR A 74 -1.28 -4.79 1.10
C THR A 74 -2.71 -4.86 0.53
N PRO A 75 -2.90 -5.27 -0.74
CA PRO A 75 -4.23 -5.34 -1.37
C PRO A 75 -5.21 -6.24 -0.59
N VAL A 76 -4.70 -7.24 0.12
CA VAL A 76 -5.49 -8.22 0.88
C VAL A 76 -5.62 -7.87 2.37
N SER A 77 -4.78 -6.98 2.89
CA SER A 77 -4.86 -6.57 4.31
C SER A 77 -6.09 -5.71 4.61
N PRO A 78 -6.62 -5.74 5.84
CA PRO A 78 -7.67 -4.80 6.26
C PRO A 78 -7.18 -3.35 6.14
N SER A 79 -8.10 -2.46 5.75
CA SER A 79 -7.82 -1.02 5.69
C SER A 79 -7.97 -0.41 7.07
N LEU A 80 -6.93 0.28 7.54
CA LEU A 80 -7.02 1.19 8.67
C LEU A 80 -7.59 2.51 8.18
N LYS A 81 -8.51 3.10 8.94
CA LYS A 81 -9.12 4.40 8.64
C LYS A 81 -9.01 5.27 9.88
N PHE A 82 -8.62 6.52 9.70
CA PHE A 82 -8.43 7.49 10.76
C PHE A 82 -9.20 8.74 10.38
N ARG A 83 -10.22 9.11 11.16
CA ARG A 83 -10.92 10.39 11.00
C ARG A 83 -10.03 11.50 11.53
N TYR A 84 -10.02 12.65 10.87
CA TYR A 84 -9.13 13.74 11.29
C TYR A 84 -9.47 14.28 12.68
N GLU A 85 -10.75 14.29 13.04
CA GLU A 85 -11.26 14.68 14.36
C GLU A 85 -10.74 13.80 15.50
N ASP A 86 -10.48 12.52 15.22
CA ASP A 86 -10.01 11.56 16.22
C ASP A 86 -8.47 11.60 16.37
N ILE A 87 -7.75 12.39 15.56
CA ILE A 87 -6.29 12.42 15.57
C ILE A 87 -5.79 13.53 16.50
N GLU A 88 -5.07 13.13 17.54
CA GLU A 88 -4.46 14.05 18.48
C GLU A 88 -3.13 14.60 17.95
N SER A 89 -2.31 13.75 17.34
CA SER A 89 -1.03 14.17 16.77
C SER A 89 -0.50 13.20 15.73
N VAL A 90 0.30 13.74 14.81
CA VAL A 90 1.03 12.96 13.81
C VAL A 90 2.49 13.35 13.82
N GLU A 91 3.37 12.40 14.08
CA GLU A 91 4.81 12.62 14.16
C GLU A 91 5.54 11.81 13.07
N ARG A 92 6.42 12.47 12.33
CA ARG A 92 7.33 11.79 11.41
C ARG A 92 8.47 11.15 12.21
N VAL A 93 8.69 9.86 12.01
CA VAL A 93 9.78 9.13 12.68
C VAL A 93 10.77 8.64 11.66
N GLY A 94 11.83 9.45 11.48
CA GLY A 94 12.82 9.28 10.42
C GLY A 94 12.21 9.39 9.02
N GLY A 95 12.90 8.87 8.01
CA GLY A 95 12.46 9.01 6.62
C GLY A 95 11.31 8.08 6.20
N SER A 96 10.96 7.03 6.96
CA SER A 96 10.15 5.91 6.46
C SER A 96 8.91 5.56 7.27
N LYS A 97 8.66 6.26 8.39
CA LYS A 97 7.54 5.95 9.29
C LYS A 97 6.80 7.22 9.72
N LEU A 98 5.51 7.05 9.94
CA LEU A 98 4.60 8.07 10.48
C LEU A 98 3.94 7.48 11.73
N LYS A 99 4.11 8.11 12.89
CA LYS A 99 3.37 7.77 14.10
C LYS A 99 2.11 8.61 14.15
N VAL A 100 0.98 7.97 14.39
CA VAL A 100 -0.33 8.59 14.53
C VAL A 100 -0.85 8.25 15.92
N LEU A 101 -1.09 9.27 16.74
CA LEU A 101 -1.88 9.14 17.96
C LEU A 101 -3.31 9.54 17.65
N HIS A 102 -4.23 8.66 17.98
CA HIS A 102 -5.65 8.85 17.73
C HIS A 102 -6.48 8.29 18.88
N MET A 103 -7.64 8.87 19.11
CA MET A 103 -8.63 8.40 20.08
C MET A 103 -9.46 7.29 19.43
N HIS A 104 -9.51 6.13 20.08
CA HIS A 104 -10.31 5.00 19.62
C HIS A 104 -10.92 4.28 20.83
N ASP A 105 -12.25 4.24 20.87
CA ASP A 105 -13.04 3.70 21.98
C ASP A 105 -12.76 4.39 23.32
N GLY A 106 -12.52 5.72 23.30
CA GLY A 106 -12.23 6.50 24.50
C GLY A 106 -10.78 6.41 25.00
N GLU A 107 -9.93 5.62 24.33
CA GLU A 107 -8.51 5.49 24.67
C GLU A 107 -7.62 6.08 23.58
N THR A 108 -6.57 6.79 23.97
CA THR A 108 -5.53 7.25 23.04
C THR A 108 -4.67 6.05 22.60
N LYS A 109 -4.80 5.65 21.34
CA LYS A 109 -4.03 4.55 20.74
C LYS A 109 -2.96 5.12 19.82
N ARG A 110 -1.76 4.55 19.90
CA ARG A 110 -0.62 4.88 19.02
C ARG A 110 -0.50 3.85 17.89
N ARG A 111 -0.45 4.31 16.64
CA ARG A 111 -0.21 3.49 15.46
C ARG A 111 1.00 3.99 14.68
N THR A 112 1.82 3.07 14.19
CA THR A 112 2.93 3.40 13.29
C THR A 112 2.58 2.95 11.88
N LEU A 113 2.52 3.90 10.95
CA LEU A 113 2.26 3.69 9.54
C LEU A 113 3.59 3.73 8.78
N TYR A 114 3.81 2.75 7.92
CA TYR A 114 5.04 2.69 7.12
C TYR A 114 4.84 3.47 5.81
N ILE A 115 5.56 4.56 5.64
CA ILE A 115 5.53 5.41 4.44
C ILE A 115 6.76 5.18 3.55
N GLY A 116 7.76 4.42 4.00
CA GLY A 116 8.98 4.12 3.24
C GLY A 116 8.73 3.39 1.92
N MET A 117 7.55 2.80 1.77
CA MET A 117 7.12 2.19 0.52
C MET A 117 6.72 3.22 -0.54
N LEU A 118 6.47 4.50 -0.20
CA LEU A 118 6.16 5.56 -1.16
C LEU A 118 7.43 6.20 -1.73
N SER A 119 7.35 6.84 -2.90
CA SER A 119 8.47 7.66 -3.42
C SER A 119 8.80 8.83 -2.48
N LYS A 120 9.97 9.46 -2.61
CA LYS A 120 10.29 10.63 -1.76
C LYS A 120 9.23 11.73 -1.95
N ASP A 121 8.96 12.08 -3.19
CA ASP A 121 7.97 13.10 -3.56
C ASP A 121 6.55 12.73 -3.10
N GLU A 122 6.15 11.46 -3.18
CA GLU A 122 4.85 11.01 -2.67
C GLU A 122 4.77 11.06 -1.15
N ARG A 123 5.87 10.79 -0.43
CA ARG A 123 5.90 10.95 1.04
C ARG A 123 5.73 12.40 1.43
N ASP A 124 6.45 13.30 0.75
CA ASP A 124 6.45 14.72 1.09
C ASP A 124 5.06 15.32 0.80
N LYS A 125 4.44 14.98 -0.34
CA LYS A 125 3.04 15.33 -0.65
C LYS A 125 2.03 14.75 0.33
N LEU A 126 2.21 13.50 0.77
CA LEU A 126 1.34 12.90 1.78
C LEU A 126 1.44 13.67 3.10
N ILE A 127 2.64 14.01 3.53
CA ILE A 127 2.89 14.76 4.76
C ILE A 127 2.26 16.15 4.66
N GLU A 128 2.47 16.86 3.56
CA GLU A 128 1.88 18.19 3.32
C GLU A 128 0.35 18.15 3.38
N GLN A 129 -0.28 17.17 2.71
CA GLN A 129 -1.74 17.03 2.74
C GLN A 129 -2.29 16.65 4.11
N LEU A 130 -1.55 15.86 4.89
CA LEU A 130 -1.92 15.56 6.27
C LEU A 130 -1.73 16.78 7.17
N GLY A 131 -0.65 17.55 7.01
CA GLY A 131 -0.40 18.78 7.77
C GLY A 131 -1.45 19.86 7.53
N ASN A 132 -1.95 19.99 6.30
CA ASN A 132 -3.02 20.94 5.98
C ASN A 132 -4.39 20.54 6.59
N ARG A 133 -4.58 19.27 6.96
CA ARG A 133 -5.86 18.74 7.48
C ARG A 133 -5.83 18.42 8.95
N ILE A 134 -4.64 18.22 9.51
CA ILE A 134 -4.42 17.86 10.91
C ILE A 134 -3.75 19.06 11.57
N PRO A 135 -4.49 19.84 12.38
CA PRO A 135 -3.99 21.09 12.97
C PRO A 135 -2.80 20.90 13.93
N ALA A 136 -2.51 19.67 14.36
CA ALA A 136 -1.48 19.33 15.34
C ALA A 136 -0.33 18.47 14.77
N MET A 137 0.12 18.72 13.55
CA MET A 137 1.30 18.07 12.99
C MET A 137 2.56 18.88 13.36
N PRO A 138 3.40 18.44 14.32
CA PRO A 138 4.67 19.10 14.59
C PRO A 138 5.57 19.00 13.35
N ASN A 139 5.88 20.15 12.78
CA ASN A 139 6.84 20.29 11.70
C ASN A 139 8.25 20.13 12.31
N LYS A 140 8.74 18.89 12.40
CA LYS A 140 10.12 18.62 12.82
C LYS A 140 10.95 18.24 11.60
N ASP A 141 11.37 19.27 10.89
CA ASP A 141 12.64 19.28 10.17
C ASP A 141 13.57 20.24 10.93
N GLU A 142 14.20 19.74 12.00
CA GLU A 142 15.48 20.22 12.54
C GLU A 142 16.41 19.01 12.70
#